data_AF-A0A5K1JY60-F1
#
_entry.id   AF-A0A5K1JY60-F1
#
_cell.length_a   1.000
_cell.length_b   1.000
_cell.length_c   1.000
_cell.angle_alpha   90.00
_cell.angle_beta   90.00
_cell.angle_gamma   90.00
#
_symmetry.space_group_name_H-M   'P 1'
#
loop_
_entity.id
_entity.type
_entity.pdbx_description
1 polymer ?
#
loop_
_entity_poly.entity_id
_entity_poly.type
_entity_poly.pdbx_seq_one_letter_code
_entity_poly.pdbx_strand_id
1 'polypeptide(L)'
;MPSDLLNPASAVDVLKSYARADGLAAAELMDSRVHGGLTYNDFLLLPGKIDFAAQEVSTESRITRNVVLKTPFLSSPMDTVTESEMAIALAVSCTR
;
A
#
# COMPACT_ATOMS: atom_id res chain seq x y z
N MET A 1 -27.87 11.76 32.01
CA MET A 1 -27.23 11.27 30.77
C MET A 1 -26.52 12.46 30.17
N PRO A 2 -25.17 12.55 30.26
CA PRO A 2 -24.49 13.83 30.20
C PRO A 2 -24.61 14.45 28.80
N SER A 3 -24.98 15.71 28.82
CA SER A 3 -25.35 16.59 27.71
C SER A 3 -24.15 17.36 27.15
N ASP A 4 -23.03 16.68 26.92
CA ASP A 4 -21.83 17.21 26.24
C ASP A 4 -21.57 16.44 24.95
N LEU A 5 -22.62 16.23 24.16
CA LEU A 5 -22.49 15.67 22.83
C LEU A 5 -22.02 16.77 21.88
N LEU A 6 -20.82 16.60 21.31
CA LEU A 6 -20.31 17.46 20.25
C LEU A 6 -21.24 17.40 19.04
N ASN A 7 -21.35 18.51 18.31
CA ASN A 7 -22.17 18.58 17.11
C ASN A 7 -21.54 17.68 16.00
N PRO A 8 -22.28 16.72 15.41
CA PRO A 8 -21.77 15.87 14.33
C PRO A 8 -21.25 16.65 13.12
N ALA A 9 -21.79 17.85 12.85
CA ALA A 9 -21.33 18.71 11.76
C ALA A 9 -19.88 19.19 11.95
N SER A 10 -19.42 19.30 13.20
CA SER A 10 -18.04 19.72 13.54
C SER A 10 -17.04 18.56 13.60
N ALA A 11 -17.44 17.32 13.28
CA ALA A 11 -16.59 16.14 13.46
C ALA A 11 -15.23 16.23 12.74
N VAL A 12 -15.19 16.79 11.52
CA VAL A 12 -13.95 16.94 10.74
C VAL A 12 -13.01 17.98 11.36
N ASP A 13 -13.56 19.02 11.98
CA ASP A 13 -12.75 20.05 12.63
C ASP A 13 -12.22 19.59 13.98
N VAL A 14 -13.01 18.82 14.72
CA VAL A 14 -12.55 18.14 15.94
C VAL A 14 -11.44 17.14 15.63
N LEU A 15 -11.50 16.40 14.52
CA LEU A 15 -10.45 15.45 14.11
C LEU A 15 -9.08 16.12 13.96
N LYS A 16 -9.04 17.37 13.47
CA LYS A 16 -7.79 18.14 13.32
C LYS A 16 -7.16 18.53 14.66
N SER A 17 -7.94 18.54 15.75
CA SER A 17 -7.43 18.87 17.08
C SER A 17 -6.61 17.75 17.72
N TYR A 18 -6.68 16.52 17.18
CA TYR A 18 -5.90 15.39 17.67
C TYR A 18 -4.42 15.58 17.32
N ALA A 19 -3.55 15.29 18.29
CA ALA A 19 -2.10 15.47 18.13
C ALA A 19 -1.48 14.53 17.09
N ARG A 20 -2.15 13.41 16.77
CA ARG A 20 -1.70 12.42 15.79
C ARG A 20 -2.89 11.87 15.02
N ALA A 21 -2.62 11.44 13.79
CA ALA A 21 -3.57 10.66 13.02
C ALA A 21 -3.79 9.27 13.66
N ASP A 22 -4.86 8.59 13.25
CA ASP A 22 -5.12 7.22 13.67
C ASP A 22 -4.10 6.25 13.06
N GLY A 23 -3.77 5.19 13.80
CA GLY A 23 -2.75 4.21 13.44
C GLY A 23 -1.31 4.62 13.77
N LEU A 24 -0.36 3.99 13.06
CA LEU A 24 1.08 4.21 13.19
C LEU A 24 1.65 4.61 11.83
N ALA A 25 2.57 5.58 11.81
CA ALA A 25 3.33 5.87 10.60
C ALA A 25 4.29 4.73 10.28
N ALA A 26 4.60 4.51 9.00
CA ALA A 26 5.51 3.44 8.59
C ALA A 26 6.89 3.53 9.28
N ALA A 27 7.39 4.74 9.52
CA ALA A 27 8.65 4.95 10.23
C ALA A 27 8.59 4.55 11.72
N GLU A 28 7.43 4.69 12.36
CA GLU A 28 7.21 4.29 13.76
C GLU A 28 7.00 2.78 13.85
N LEU A 29 6.23 2.21 12.91
CA LEU A 29 5.98 0.78 12.83
C LEU A 29 7.26 -0.01 12.55
N MET A 30 8.07 0.46 11.59
CA MET A 30 9.30 -0.23 11.14
C MET A 30 10.53 0.06 12.03
N ASP A 31 10.35 0.52 13.26
CA ASP A 31 11.45 0.66 14.22
C ASP A 31 11.83 -0.72 14.82
N SER A 32 12.95 -1.26 14.36
CA SER A 32 13.46 -2.57 14.82
C SER A 32 13.82 -2.62 16.30
N ARG A 33 14.05 -1.49 16.97
CA ARG A 33 14.35 -1.46 18.42
C ARG A 33 13.09 -1.62 19.27
N VAL A 34 11.95 -1.18 18.75
CA VAL A 34 10.67 -1.19 19.47
C VAL A 34 9.86 -2.43 19.09
N HIS A 35 9.77 -2.74 17.79
CA HIS A 35 8.88 -3.77 17.25
C HIS A 35 9.62 -5.00 16.69
N GLY A 36 10.96 -4.95 16.59
CA GLY A 36 11.76 -6.06 16.06
C GLY A 36 11.70 -6.21 14.53
N GLY A 37 11.89 -7.44 14.04
CA GLY A 37 11.77 -7.77 12.62
C GLY A 37 10.33 -8.15 12.28
N LEU A 38 9.65 -7.32 11.49
CA LEU A 38 8.27 -7.54 11.07
C LEU A 38 8.19 -8.29 9.73
N THR A 39 7.17 -9.12 9.59
CA THR A 39 6.77 -9.80 8.36
C THR A 39 5.42 -9.28 7.87
N TYR A 40 4.99 -9.67 6.66
CA TYR A 40 3.73 -9.18 6.08
C TYR A 40 2.48 -9.54 6.90
N ASN A 41 2.53 -10.58 7.73
CA ASN A 41 1.39 -11.01 8.54
C ASN A 41 1.29 -10.25 9.87
N ASP A 42 2.31 -9.46 10.22
CA ASP A 42 2.39 -8.80 11.54
C ASP A 42 1.71 -7.43 11.57
N PHE A 43 1.28 -6.90 10.41
CA PHE A 43 0.63 -5.60 10.32
C PHE A 43 -0.51 -5.57 9.30
N LEU A 44 -1.35 -4.56 9.44
CA LEU A 44 -2.46 -4.28 8.53
C LEU A 44 -2.36 -2.83 8.06
N LEU A 45 -2.91 -2.57 6.86
CA LEU A 45 -3.07 -1.21 6.35
C LEU A 45 -4.44 -0.68 6.75
N LEU A 46 -4.46 0.50 7.39
CA LEU A 46 -5.71 1.20 7.65
C LEU A 46 -6.29 1.76 6.34
N PRO A 47 -7.60 1.61 6.10
CA PRO A 47 -8.22 2.11 4.89
C PRO A 47 -8.25 3.65 4.88
N GLY A 48 -8.05 4.22 3.69
CA GLY A 48 -8.24 5.64 3.43
C GLY A 48 -9.64 5.95 2.90
N LYS A 49 -9.86 7.22 2.55
CA LYS A 49 -11.05 7.66 1.81
C LYS A 49 -10.92 7.27 0.34
N ILE A 50 -12.01 6.80 -0.26
CA ILE A 50 -12.09 6.48 -1.69
C ILE A 50 -12.87 7.61 -2.39
N ASP A 51 -12.29 8.15 -3.46
CA ASP A 51 -12.90 9.15 -4.35
C ASP A 51 -12.73 8.83 -5.84
N PHE A 52 -12.09 7.70 -6.18
CA PHE A 52 -11.85 7.23 -7.55
C PHE A 52 -12.24 5.75 -7.72
N ALA A 53 -12.34 5.29 -8.97
CA ALA A 53 -12.63 3.90 -9.28
C ALA A 53 -11.34 3.04 -9.27
N ALA A 54 -11.42 1.78 -8.84
CA ALA A 54 -10.25 0.90 -8.75
C ALA A 54 -9.49 0.71 -10.08
N GLN A 55 -10.16 0.87 -11.23
CA GLN A 55 -9.57 0.76 -12.57
C GLN A 55 -8.67 1.95 -12.93
N GLU A 56 -8.79 3.07 -12.22
CA GLU A 56 -8.02 4.30 -12.45
C GLU A 56 -6.68 4.30 -11.70
N VAL A 57 -6.43 3.28 -10.85
CA VAL A 57 -5.18 3.15 -10.10
C VAL A 57 -4.04 2.76 -11.03
N SER A 58 -3.01 3.61 -11.11
CA SER A 58 -1.77 3.26 -11.80
C SER A 58 -0.95 2.30 -10.94
N THR A 59 -0.55 1.17 -11.54
CA THR A 59 0.39 0.20 -10.92
C THR A 59 1.76 0.24 -11.58
N GLU A 60 2.05 1.30 -12.35
CA GLU A 60 3.34 1.50 -12.99
C GLU A 60 4.46 1.52 -11.97
N SER A 61 5.47 0.67 -12.19
CA SER A 61 6.55 0.47 -11.24
C SER A 61 7.89 0.37 -11.93
N ARG A 62 8.91 0.96 -11.30
CA ARG A 62 10.29 0.96 -11.81
C ARG A 62 11.01 -0.27 -11.29
N ILE A 63 11.37 -1.19 -12.19
CA ILE A 63 12.12 -2.40 -11.83
C ILE A 63 13.61 -2.11 -11.78
N THR A 64 14.11 -1.29 -12.70
CA THR A 64 15.48 -0.81 -12.69
C THR A 64 15.50 0.69 -12.92
N ARG A 65 16.70 1.30 -12.89
CA ARG A 65 16.85 2.74 -13.19
C ARG A 65 16.26 3.13 -14.54
N ASN A 66 16.32 2.23 -15.53
CA ASN A 66 15.95 2.54 -16.92
C ASN A 66 14.76 1.70 -17.44
N VAL A 67 14.23 0.78 -16.63
CA VAL A 67 13.13 -0.11 -17.04
C VAL A 67 11.91 0.13 -16.15
N VAL A 68 10.82 0.54 -16.78
CA VAL A 68 9.51 0.77 -16.16
C VAL A 68 8.52 -0.25 -16.74
N LEU A 69 7.76 -0.91 -15.87
CA LEU A 69 6.69 -1.84 -16.25
C LEU A 69 5.33 -1.25 -15.85
N LYS A 70 4.26 -1.60 -16.56
CA LYS A 70 2.90 -1.17 -16.20
C LYS A 70 2.34 -1.87 -14.98
N THR A 71 2.83 -3.07 -14.71
CA THR A 71 2.47 -3.87 -13.54
C THR A 71 3.74 -4.30 -12.79
N PRO A 72 3.70 -4.37 -11.44
CA PRO A 72 4.86 -4.67 -10.60
C PRO A 72 5.13 -6.17 -10.45
N PHE A 73 5.00 -6.96 -11.52
CA PHE A 73 5.18 -8.41 -11.47
C PHE A 73 6.46 -8.86 -12.16
N LEU A 74 7.28 -9.61 -11.42
CA LEU A 74 8.47 -10.31 -11.91
C LEU A 74 8.38 -11.78 -11.52
N SER A 75 8.69 -12.68 -12.45
CA SER A 75 8.89 -14.09 -12.12
C SER A 75 10.27 -14.33 -11.52
N SER A 76 10.36 -15.33 -10.65
CA SER A 76 11.61 -15.77 -10.06
C SER A 76 12.47 -16.52 -11.11
N PRO A 77 13.79 -16.30 -11.18
CA PRO A 77 14.68 -17.00 -12.10
C PRO A 77 14.96 -18.44 -11.61
N MET A 78 13.97 -19.32 -11.73
CA MET A 78 14.05 -20.73 -11.36
C MET A 78 13.72 -21.59 -12.58
N ASP A 79 14.38 -22.74 -12.69
CA ASP A 79 14.17 -23.76 -13.73
C ASP A 79 12.71 -24.22 -13.86
N THR A 80 12.01 -24.31 -12.73
CA THR A 80 10.60 -24.73 -12.65
C THR A 80 9.59 -23.60 -12.84
N VAL A 81 10.06 -22.35 -12.97
CA VAL A 81 9.19 -21.17 -13.00
C VAL A 81 9.34 -20.38 -14.29
N THR A 82 10.58 -20.05 -14.67
CA THR A 82 10.85 -19.10 -15.75
C THR A 82 11.69 -19.73 -16.84
N GLU A 83 11.01 -20.17 -17.88
CA GLU A 83 11.60 -20.42 -19.20
C GLU A 83 11.06 -19.40 -20.21
N SER A 84 11.39 -19.58 -21.50
CA SER A 84 11.02 -18.66 -22.58
C SER A 84 9.53 -18.37 -22.66
N GLU A 85 8.67 -19.38 -22.45
CA GLU A 85 7.22 -19.22 -22.54
C GLU A 85 6.66 -18.30 -21.44
N MET A 86 7.12 -18.48 -20.19
CA MET A 86 6.71 -17.63 -19.06
C MET A 86 7.19 -16.19 -19.25
N ALA A 87 8.41 -16.00 -19.75
CA ALA A 87 8.95 -14.67 -20.01
C ALA A 87 8.13 -13.90 -21.07
N ILE A 88 7.70 -14.59 -22.13
CA ILE A 88 6.84 -14.00 -23.17
C ILE A 88 5.46 -13.66 -22.59
N ALA A 89 4.86 -14.57 -21.82
CA ALA A 89 3.54 -14.36 -21.22
C ALA A 89 3.53 -13.14 -20.28
N LEU A 90 4.57 -13.01 -19.43
CA LEU A 90 4.72 -11.86 -18.55
C LEU A 90 5.01 -10.57 -19.31
N ALA A 91 5.82 -10.60 -20.37
CA ALA A 91 6.06 -9.42 -21.19
C ALA A 91 4.76 -8.91 -21.82
N VAL A 92 3.90 -9.80 -22.33
CA VAL A 92 2.60 -9.43 -22.93
C VAL A 92 1.63 -8.87 -21.89
N SER A 93 1.61 -9.42 -20.67
CA SER A 93 0.70 -8.93 -19.62
C SER A 93 1.18 -7.63 -18.97
N CYS A 94 2.49 -7.44 -18.81
CA CYS A 94 3.07 -6.29 -18.12
C CYS A 94 3.31 -5.05 -19.00
N THR A 95 3.16 -5.17 -20.34
CA THR A 95 3.32 -4.05 -21.28
C THR A 95 2.00 -3.48 -21.81
N ARG A 96 0.89 -4.18 -21.58
CA ARG A 96 -0.45 -3.75 -21.98
C ARG A 96 -1.05 -2.76 -21.00
#